data_AF-A0A523VFW5-F1
#
_entry.id   AF-A0A523VFW5-F1
#
_cell.length_a   1.000
_cell.length_b   1.000
_cell.length_c   1.000
_cell.angle_alpha   90.00
_cell.angle_beta   90.00
_cell.angle_gamma   90.00
#
_symmetry.space_group_name_H-M   'P 1'
#
loop_
_entity.id
_entity.type
_entity.pdbx_description
1 polymer ?
#
loop_
_entity_poly.entity_id
_entity_poly.type
_entity_poly.pdbx_seq_one_letter_code
_entity_poly.pdbx_strand_id
1 'polypeptide(L)'
;MYNPHDPRSVEKYSSAVTLSDMEVFIFPELMLSLVLANIMSPRLWEWRDNPWFKKMHKITPYRRILRLKQYIMDNFAFNLDLDTWGLTTKEKELERFSDFIDETVLKQSNALFGYEGDKYYFDMDIRRHFGLDKYDSDVIPYWKTETLEAMEAFRHKEGYLTGAGECVSLSSLYASALFVVAGIPLGDIYMMATPLHSQNFVDVGAGIITNNRRIITKNMWFNGAELSAKARRALENERVTIVAHNTGYVHTIYHEATMDTGVYRKFRDKLKVFLTTDISFEILGNFLRQKRELQKCFQIVHSCCGKPRYIEAEKVYHYEHSSKFKVSDNTRTLLIHEIDEDEFYTSPLPDRIILDEIESFFKETRIAIDDTCDLEKLKKHLHRCSWNIEEVIGELLKFCKTVPILPEENKKWIPSEPIQVDGCSSREEIIDYLDSFRNKNETADLAFMAYRDMSKAPWKPFLKAALERNPVCVEGSHTMDISEVFENLRRIENVSVYDGTRVAQPDEVWNYGRGDGLEKALCMMNIIRNRHP
;
A
#
# COMPACT_ATOMS: atom_id res chain seq x y z
N MET A 1 -25.54 6.04 -10.64
CA MET A 1 -26.05 6.94 -9.58
C MET A 1 -27.09 6.22 -8.74
N TYR A 2 -27.22 6.62 -7.48
CA TYR A 2 -28.03 5.93 -6.48
C TYR A 2 -29.48 5.73 -6.91
N ASN A 3 -29.95 4.48 -6.83
CA ASN A 3 -31.34 4.11 -7.02
C ASN A 3 -31.85 3.39 -5.76
N PRO A 4 -32.75 4.00 -4.97
CA PRO A 4 -33.23 3.41 -3.72
C PRO A 4 -34.10 2.17 -3.91
N HIS A 5 -34.59 1.92 -5.13
CA HIS A 5 -35.44 0.78 -5.48
C HIS A 5 -34.66 -0.38 -6.09
N ASP A 6 -33.38 -0.19 -6.41
CA ASP A 6 -32.50 -1.25 -6.90
C ASP A 6 -31.66 -1.81 -5.74
N PRO A 7 -31.85 -3.08 -5.33
CA PRO A 7 -31.06 -3.71 -4.29
C PRO A 7 -29.56 -3.66 -4.56
N ARG A 8 -29.13 -3.76 -5.82
CA ARG A 8 -27.71 -3.73 -6.18
C ARG A 8 -27.10 -2.36 -5.94
N SER A 9 -27.84 -1.30 -6.28
CA SER A 9 -27.46 0.08 -5.98
C SER A 9 -27.41 0.32 -4.47
N VAL A 10 -28.40 -0.13 -3.70
CA VAL A 10 -28.40 0.00 -2.23
C VAL A 10 -27.19 -0.71 -1.61
N GLU A 11 -26.87 -1.91 -2.09
CA GLU A 11 -25.71 -2.69 -1.63
C GLU A 11 -24.39 -1.96 -1.91
N LYS A 12 -24.14 -1.53 -3.16
CA LYS A 12 -22.93 -0.76 -3.52
C LYS A 12 -22.76 0.51 -2.68
N TYR A 13 -23.82 1.29 -2.49
CA TYR A 13 -23.75 2.54 -1.72
C TYR A 13 -23.60 2.30 -0.21
N SER A 14 -24.12 1.19 0.31
CA SER A 14 -23.90 0.82 1.71
C SER A 14 -22.46 0.37 1.93
N SER A 15 -21.85 -0.29 0.94
CA SER A 15 -20.44 -0.67 0.95
C SER A 15 -19.49 0.53 0.90
N ALA A 16 -19.94 1.67 0.36
CA ALA A 16 -19.21 2.92 0.48
C ALA A 16 -19.13 3.46 1.92
N VAL A 17 -19.92 2.94 2.88
CA VAL A 17 -19.89 3.36 4.29
C VAL A 17 -18.90 2.54 5.10
N THR A 18 -18.85 1.23 4.87
CA THR A 18 -18.01 0.26 5.58
C THR A 18 -16.65 0.04 4.94
N LEU A 19 -16.57 0.19 3.61
CA LEU A 19 -15.34 0.15 2.82
C LEU A 19 -14.46 -1.06 3.12
N SER A 20 -15.02 -2.24 3.36
CA SER A 20 -14.19 -3.42 3.64
C SER A 20 -13.29 -3.79 2.47
N ASP A 21 -12.18 -4.50 2.71
CA ASP A 21 -11.28 -4.94 1.64
C ASP A 21 -12.02 -5.72 0.54
N MET A 22 -12.99 -6.56 0.94
CA MET A 22 -13.88 -7.26 0.01
C MET A 22 -14.79 -6.31 -0.77
N GLU A 23 -15.35 -5.30 -0.11
CA GLU A 23 -16.20 -4.30 -0.75
C GLU A 23 -15.42 -3.44 -1.76
N VAL A 24 -14.22 -3.01 -1.40
CA VAL A 24 -13.32 -2.26 -2.28
C VAL A 24 -12.88 -3.10 -3.47
N PHE A 25 -12.65 -4.41 -3.25
CA PHE A 25 -12.39 -5.34 -4.34
C PHE A 25 -13.57 -5.45 -5.30
N ILE A 26 -14.78 -5.65 -4.78
CA ILE A 26 -15.98 -5.85 -5.60
C ILE A 26 -16.39 -4.54 -6.29
N PHE A 27 -16.26 -3.41 -5.63
CA PHE A 27 -16.64 -2.09 -6.14
C PHE A 27 -15.38 -1.21 -6.28
N PRO A 28 -14.63 -1.32 -7.39
CA PRO A 28 -13.35 -0.65 -7.58
C PRO A 28 -13.44 0.90 -7.54
N GLU A 29 -14.64 1.47 -7.72
CA GLU A 29 -14.87 2.91 -7.52
C GLU A 29 -14.61 3.34 -6.07
N LEU A 30 -14.77 2.44 -5.09
CA LEU A 30 -14.61 2.76 -3.68
C LEU A 30 -13.17 3.13 -3.32
N MET A 31 -12.17 2.62 -4.05
CA MET A 31 -10.76 2.98 -3.84
C MET A 31 -10.53 4.50 -3.97
N LEU A 32 -10.95 5.08 -5.10
CA LEU A 32 -10.81 6.53 -5.29
C LEU A 32 -11.87 7.30 -4.49
N SER A 33 -13.06 6.73 -4.27
CA SER A 33 -14.11 7.37 -3.44
C SER A 33 -13.62 7.64 -2.01
N LEU A 34 -12.87 6.70 -1.43
CA LEU A 34 -12.24 6.88 -0.12
C LEU A 34 -11.15 7.95 -0.14
N VAL A 35 -10.32 8.02 -1.19
CA VAL A 35 -9.35 9.12 -1.34
C VAL A 35 -10.06 10.46 -1.38
N LEU A 36 -11.14 10.58 -2.14
CA LEU A 36 -11.92 11.82 -2.22
C LEU A 36 -12.59 12.15 -0.87
N ALA A 37 -13.11 11.15 -0.15
CA ALA A 37 -13.63 11.35 1.20
C ALA A 37 -12.55 11.90 2.16
N ASN A 38 -11.32 11.38 2.09
CA ASN A 38 -10.19 11.91 2.86
C ASN A 38 -9.74 13.30 2.38
N ILE A 39 -9.84 13.62 1.09
CA ILE A 39 -9.59 14.98 0.57
C ILE A 39 -10.63 15.97 1.11
N MET A 40 -11.89 15.55 1.26
CA MET A 40 -12.96 16.36 1.86
C MET A 40 -12.85 16.48 3.38
N SER A 41 -12.04 15.64 4.04
CA SER A 41 -11.83 15.68 5.49
C SER A 41 -11.21 17.00 5.94
N PRO A 42 -11.80 17.72 6.91
CA PRO A 42 -11.20 18.93 7.48
C PRO A 42 -9.83 18.66 8.11
N ARG A 43 -9.60 17.46 8.66
CA ARG A 43 -8.32 17.06 9.28
C ARG A 43 -7.15 17.20 8.33
N LEU A 44 -7.35 16.82 7.07
CA LEU A 44 -6.27 16.87 6.09
C LEU A 44 -5.87 18.33 5.74
N TRP A 45 -6.81 19.26 5.80
CA TRP A 45 -6.55 20.69 5.61
C TRP A 45 -5.91 21.31 6.85
N GLU A 46 -6.28 20.87 8.06
CA GLU A 46 -5.55 21.19 9.29
C GLU A 46 -4.08 20.74 9.20
N TRP A 47 -3.81 19.57 8.59
CA TRP A 47 -2.43 19.12 8.35
C TRP A 47 -1.70 20.01 7.36
N ARG A 48 -2.33 20.41 6.25
CA ARG A 48 -1.72 21.31 5.27
C ARG A 48 -1.21 22.59 5.92
N ASP A 49 -1.96 23.10 6.90
CA ASP A 49 -1.66 24.35 7.60
C ASP A 49 -0.77 24.13 8.87
N ASN A 50 -0.44 22.88 9.19
CA ASN A 50 0.40 22.52 10.34
C ASN A 50 1.84 23.07 10.19
N PRO A 51 2.47 23.57 11.27
CA PRO A 51 3.87 24.03 11.24
C PRO A 51 4.87 22.99 10.69
N TRP A 52 4.59 21.70 10.85
CA TRP A 52 5.35 20.60 10.26
C TRP A 52 5.41 20.68 8.73
N PHE A 53 4.46 21.31 8.05
CA PHE A 53 4.45 21.44 6.58
C PHE A 53 4.77 22.85 6.09
N LYS A 54 5.25 23.71 7.00
CA LYS A 54 5.69 25.07 6.64
C LYS A 54 6.78 25.03 5.56
N LYS A 55 6.63 25.92 4.56
CA LYS A 55 7.54 26.10 3.40
C LYS A 55 7.69 24.86 2.49
N MET A 56 6.71 23.95 2.45
CA MET A 56 6.72 22.79 1.53
C MET A 56 6.94 23.18 0.06
N HIS A 57 6.38 24.30 -0.39
CA HIS A 57 6.58 24.82 -1.76
C HIS A 57 8.05 25.10 -2.11
N LYS A 58 8.93 25.33 -1.13
CA LYS A 58 10.36 25.67 -1.35
C LYS A 58 11.26 24.45 -1.53
N ILE A 59 10.76 23.24 -1.25
CA ILE A 59 11.53 22.00 -1.37
C ILE A 59 11.02 21.16 -2.53
N THR A 60 11.88 20.27 -3.03
CA THR A 60 11.56 19.39 -4.16
C THR A 60 10.39 18.45 -3.82
N PRO A 61 9.59 18.04 -4.82
CA PRO A 61 8.49 17.09 -4.62
C PRO A 61 8.91 15.85 -3.81
N TYR A 62 10.08 15.27 -4.11
CA TYR A 62 10.63 14.15 -3.35
C TYR A 62 10.77 14.44 -1.85
N ARG A 63 11.34 15.60 -1.48
CA ARG A 63 11.50 15.97 -0.07
C ARG A 63 10.16 16.24 0.61
N ARG A 64 9.15 16.74 -0.12
CA ARG A 64 7.78 16.89 0.38
C ARG A 64 7.18 15.54 0.74
N ILE A 65 7.30 14.57 -0.15
CA ILE A 65 6.81 13.20 0.02
C ILE A 65 7.47 12.53 1.23
N LEU A 66 8.80 12.67 1.40
CA LEU A 66 9.49 12.13 2.58
C LEU A 66 9.04 12.78 3.89
N ARG A 67 8.81 14.09 3.90
CA ARG A 67 8.34 14.82 5.08
C ARG A 67 6.91 14.43 5.46
N LEU A 68 6.07 14.19 4.45
CA LEU A 68 4.71 13.65 4.63
C LEU A 68 4.73 12.23 5.19
N LYS A 69 5.57 11.34 4.62
CA LYS A 69 5.75 9.98 5.15
C LYS A 69 6.08 10.00 6.64
N GLN A 70 7.06 10.81 7.03
CA GLN A 70 7.46 10.88 8.43
C GLN A 70 6.29 11.31 9.32
N TYR A 71 5.52 12.31 8.90
CA TYR A 71 4.32 12.75 9.62
C TYR A 71 3.29 11.62 9.79
N ILE A 72 2.97 10.90 8.71
CA ILE A 72 2.03 9.77 8.77
C ILE A 72 2.59 8.68 9.70
N MET A 73 3.88 8.36 9.59
CA MET A 73 4.52 7.34 10.44
C MET A 73 4.52 7.70 11.92
N ASP A 74 4.63 8.99 12.27
CA ASP A 74 4.66 9.44 13.66
C ASP A 74 3.26 9.51 14.28
N ASN A 75 2.21 9.60 13.46
CA ASN A 75 0.82 9.78 13.91
C ASN A 75 -0.08 8.57 13.70
N PHE A 76 0.35 7.59 12.88
CA PHE A 76 -0.46 6.40 12.56
C PHE A 76 0.34 5.10 12.68
N ALA A 77 -0.25 4.15 13.40
CA ALA A 77 0.13 2.75 13.40
C ALA A 77 -0.51 2.00 12.23
N PHE A 78 0.10 0.87 11.85
CA PHE A 78 -0.53 -0.09 10.95
C PHE A 78 -1.36 -1.04 11.81
N ASN A 79 -2.67 -1.07 11.60
CA ASN A 79 -3.57 -1.94 12.36
C ASN A 79 -3.58 -3.35 11.75
N LEU A 80 -3.38 -4.36 12.60
CA LEU A 80 -3.45 -5.78 12.27
C LEU A 80 -4.36 -6.55 13.24
N ASP A 81 -5.07 -5.84 14.10
CA ASP A 81 -5.95 -6.42 15.10
C ASP A 81 -7.26 -6.87 14.45
N LEU A 82 -7.39 -8.20 14.27
CA LEU A 82 -8.54 -8.87 13.67
C LEU A 82 -9.85 -8.56 14.39
N ASP A 83 -9.80 -8.27 15.68
CA ASP A 83 -10.99 -8.09 16.50
C ASP A 83 -11.50 -6.64 16.43
N THR A 84 -10.75 -5.72 15.80
CA THR A 84 -11.12 -4.31 15.67
C THR A 84 -12.50 -4.13 15.06
N TRP A 85 -12.78 -4.88 14.00
CA TRP A 85 -14.03 -4.76 13.23
C TRP A 85 -14.88 -6.03 13.29
N GLY A 86 -14.43 -7.01 14.07
CA GLY A 86 -15.12 -8.26 14.33
C GLY A 86 -15.01 -9.26 13.17
N LEU A 87 -15.82 -10.30 13.24
CA LEU A 87 -15.76 -11.46 12.36
C LEU A 87 -17.06 -11.63 11.57
N THR A 88 -16.96 -12.29 10.41
CA THR A 88 -18.08 -12.77 9.58
C THR A 88 -17.77 -14.19 9.09
N THR A 89 -18.63 -14.77 8.26
CA THR A 89 -18.41 -16.08 7.64
C THR A 89 -18.27 -15.95 6.13
N LYS A 90 -17.52 -16.88 5.50
CA LYS A 90 -17.38 -16.90 4.04
C LYS A 90 -18.72 -17.10 3.36
N GLU A 91 -19.55 -18.01 3.88
CA GLU A 91 -20.89 -18.29 3.36
C GLU A 91 -21.72 -17.00 3.27
N LYS A 92 -21.76 -16.20 4.35
CA LYS A 92 -22.54 -14.97 4.42
C LYS A 92 -22.07 -13.93 3.40
N GLU A 93 -20.76 -13.73 3.25
CA GLU A 93 -20.24 -12.75 2.28
C GLU A 93 -20.38 -13.26 0.83
N LEU A 94 -20.23 -14.56 0.58
CA LEU A 94 -20.49 -15.14 -0.74
C LEU A 94 -21.95 -14.97 -1.15
N GLU A 95 -22.91 -15.27 -0.26
CA GLU A 95 -24.32 -15.09 -0.54
C GLU A 95 -24.63 -13.62 -0.85
N ARG A 96 -24.11 -12.71 -0.03
CA ARG A 96 -24.26 -11.25 -0.18
C ARG A 96 -23.78 -10.74 -1.54
N PHE A 97 -22.67 -11.28 -2.06
CA PHE A 97 -22.04 -10.81 -3.29
C PHE A 97 -22.32 -11.66 -4.54
N SER A 98 -23.13 -12.72 -4.40
CA SER A 98 -23.51 -13.63 -5.48
C SER A 98 -24.13 -12.93 -6.70
N ASP A 99 -24.82 -11.81 -6.48
CA ASP A 99 -25.43 -10.98 -7.53
C ASP A 99 -24.43 -10.11 -8.33
N PHE A 100 -23.19 -9.98 -7.85
CA PHE A 100 -22.17 -9.08 -8.41
C PHE A 100 -21.01 -9.82 -9.05
N ILE A 101 -20.56 -10.91 -8.43
CA ILE A 101 -19.43 -11.70 -8.92
C ILE A 101 -19.79 -13.18 -8.86
N ASP A 102 -19.49 -13.88 -9.95
CA ASP A 102 -19.63 -15.33 -10.02
C ASP A 102 -18.71 -16.03 -8.99
N GLU A 103 -19.26 -17.02 -8.29
CA GLU A 103 -18.56 -17.75 -7.23
C GLU A 103 -17.26 -18.40 -7.73
N THR A 104 -17.20 -18.85 -8.99
CA THR A 104 -16.00 -19.43 -9.58
C THR A 104 -14.89 -18.40 -9.77
N VAL A 105 -15.25 -17.14 -10.03
CA VAL A 105 -14.32 -16.01 -10.15
C VAL A 105 -13.82 -15.58 -8.76
N LEU A 106 -14.71 -15.57 -7.76
CA LEU A 106 -14.33 -15.31 -6.36
C LEU A 106 -13.37 -16.38 -5.81
N LYS A 107 -13.61 -17.66 -6.13
CA LYS A 107 -12.71 -18.77 -5.78
C LYS A 107 -11.32 -18.62 -6.41
N GLN A 108 -11.19 -18.02 -7.59
CA GLN A 108 -9.88 -17.73 -8.16
C GLN A 108 -9.15 -16.59 -7.43
N SER A 109 -9.89 -15.72 -6.73
CA SER A 109 -9.36 -14.66 -5.87
C SER A 109 -9.06 -15.14 -4.45
N ASN A 110 -8.42 -16.33 -4.35
CA ASN A 110 -8.03 -17.09 -3.15
C ASN A 110 -7.53 -16.22 -1.96
N ALA A 111 -6.89 -15.11 -2.30
CA ALA A 111 -6.41 -14.01 -1.46
C ALA A 111 -7.39 -13.51 -0.38
N LEU A 112 -8.53 -12.99 -0.85
CA LEU A 112 -9.45 -12.14 -0.07
C LEU A 112 -10.34 -12.91 0.90
N PHE A 113 -10.55 -14.21 0.63
CA PHE A 113 -11.50 -15.04 1.36
C PHE A 113 -10.82 -16.24 2.04
N GLY A 114 -9.48 -16.30 2.05
CA GLY A 114 -8.72 -17.33 2.75
C GLY A 114 -9.08 -18.77 2.33
N TYR A 115 -9.33 -19.01 1.03
CA TYR A 115 -9.72 -20.34 0.52
C TYR A 115 -8.53 -21.31 0.50
N GLU A 116 -7.39 -20.87 -0.01
CA GLU A 116 -6.08 -21.54 0.12
C GLU A 116 -5.03 -20.42 0.12
N GLY A 117 -4.34 -20.22 1.24
CA GLY A 117 -3.31 -19.18 1.36
C GLY A 117 -2.29 -19.31 0.24
N ASP A 118 -2.10 -18.24 -0.52
CA ASP A 118 -1.30 -18.21 -1.74
C ASP A 118 0.14 -18.68 -1.46
N LYS A 119 0.48 -19.96 -1.74
CA LYS A 119 1.77 -20.62 -1.40
C LYS A 119 3.01 -19.77 -1.70
N TYR A 120 2.91 -18.82 -2.63
CA TYR A 120 3.98 -17.95 -3.08
C TYR A 120 4.46 -16.92 -2.05
N TYR A 121 3.69 -16.61 -1.00
CA TYR A 121 4.15 -15.74 0.07
C TYR A 121 4.79 -16.50 1.27
N PHE A 122 4.52 -17.79 1.47
CA PHE A 122 4.41 -18.33 2.84
C PHE A 122 5.40 -19.45 3.21
N ASP A 123 6.62 -19.07 3.62
CA ASP A 123 7.29 -19.73 4.75
C ASP A 123 6.72 -19.24 6.11
N MET A 124 5.91 -18.17 6.09
CA MET A 124 5.16 -17.66 7.23
C MET A 124 3.73 -18.17 7.18
N ASP A 125 3.34 -19.03 8.11
CA ASP A 125 1.94 -19.45 8.30
C ASP A 125 1.05 -18.22 8.54
N ILE A 126 0.34 -17.72 7.50
CA ILE A 126 -0.54 -16.53 7.57
C ILE A 126 -1.52 -16.67 8.71
N ARG A 127 -2.13 -17.86 8.82
CA ARG A 127 -3.19 -18.05 9.80
C ARG A 127 -2.62 -17.84 11.18
N ARG A 128 -1.42 -18.37 11.44
CA ARG A 128 -0.68 -18.08 12.67
C ARG A 128 -0.19 -16.63 12.77
N HIS A 129 0.27 -16.02 11.69
CA HIS A 129 0.83 -14.67 11.68
C HIS A 129 -0.22 -13.60 12.02
N PHE A 130 -1.44 -13.77 11.50
CA PHE A 130 -2.58 -12.90 11.75
C PHE A 130 -3.46 -13.41 12.91
N GLY A 131 -3.20 -14.60 13.48
CA GLY A 131 -3.98 -15.16 14.57
C GLY A 131 -5.32 -15.81 14.16
N LEU A 132 -5.51 -16.07 12.85
CA LEU A 132 -6.65 -16.81 12.29
C LEU A 132 -6.62 -18.30 12.60
N ASP A 133 -5.50 -18.83 13.10
CA ASP A 133 -5.38 -20.21 13.59
C ASP A 133 -6.31 -20.50 14.79
N LYS A 134 -6.77 -19.46 15.48
CA LYS A 134 -7.75 -19.54 16.57
C LYS A 134 -9.19 -19.76 16.11
N TYR A 135 -9.48 -19.55 14.83
CA TYR A 135 -10.82 -19.60 14.26
C TYR A 135 -10.95 -20.78 13.26
N ASP A 136 -12.16 -21.31 13.08
CA ASP A 136 -12.42 -22.35 12.07
C ASP A 136 -12.13 -21.83 10.66
N SER A 137 -12.01 -22.73 9.68
CA SER A 137 -11.70 -22.41 8.29
C SER A 137 -12.72 -21.49 7.62
N ASP A 138 -13.95 -21.40 8.12
CA ASP A 138 -15.05 -20.61 7.54
C ASP A 138 -15.21 -19.19 8.12
N VAL A 139 -14.64 -18.93 9.30
CA VAL A 139 -14.71 -17.60 9.93
C VAL A 139 -13.61 -16.71 9.36
N ILE A 140 -13.99 -15.50 8.95
CA ILE A 140 -13.06 -14.50 8.40
C ILE A 140 -13.23 -13.15 9.11
N PRO A 141 -12.15 -12.40 9.31
CA PRO A 141 -12.22 -11.04 9.85
C PRO A 141 -12.94 -10.09 8.89
N TYR A 142 -13.66 -9.14 9.46
CA TYR A 142 -14.36 -8.09 8.72
C TYR A 142 -13.43 -6.88 8.54
N TRP A 143 -12.44 -6.98 7.67
CA TRP A 143 -11.44 -5.93 7.39
C TRP A 143 -12.07 -4.64 6.87
N LYS A 144 -12.54 -3.73 7.74
CA LYS A 144 -13.13 -2.44 7.33
C LYS A 144 -12.02 -1.42 7.11
N THR A 145 -12.14 -0.67 6.02
CA THR A 145 -11.25 0.45 5.77
C THR A 145 -11.77 1.71 6.44
N GLU A 146 -10.87 2.48 7.04
CA GLU A 146 -11.17 3.68 7.79
C GLU A 146 -10.97 4.96 6.97
N THR A 147 -11.86 5.93 7.16
CA THR A 147 -11.63 7.33 6.78
C THR A 147 -10.66 7.99 7.76
N LEU A 148 -10.08 9.13 7.41
CA LEU A 148 -9.10 9.83 8.25
C LEU A 148 -9.59 10.09 9.68
N GLU A 149 -10.85 10.46 9.88
CA GLU A 149 -11.42 10.66 11.22
C GLU A 149 -11.46 9.37 12.05
N ALA A 150 -11.92 8.27 11.45
CA ALA A 150 -11.90 6.96 12.11
C ALA A 150 -10.46 6.51 12.41
N MET A 151 -9.52 6.74 11.48
CA MET A 151 -8.10 6.44 11.70
C MET A 151 -7.55 7.23 12.90
N GLU A 152 -7.87 8.51 13.03
CA GLU A 152 -7.43 9.34 14.16
C GLU A 152 -8.07 8.91 15.49
N ALA A 153 -9.31 8.42 15.45
CA ALA A 153 -10.07 8.01 16.62
C ALA A 153 -9.51 6.79 17.35
N PHE A 154 -8.66 5.98 16.70
CA PHE A 154 -7.95 4.89 17.36
C PHE A 154 -7.20 5.31 18.63
N ARG A 155 -6.75 6.57 18.74
CA ARG A 155 -6.13 7.09 19.98
C ARG A 155 -7.04 7.01 21.22
N HIS A 156 -8.33 6.78 21.03
CA HIS A 156 -9.31 6.62 22.10
C HIS A 156 -9.60 5.15 22.42
N LYS A 157 -9.17 4.21 21.55
CA LYS A 157 -9.27 2.78 21.80
C LYS A 157 -8.14 2.33 22.72
N GLU A 158 -8.44 1.46 23.67
CA GLU A 158 -7.44 0.89 24.57
C GLU A 158 -6.31 0.20 23.78
N GLY A 159 -5.07 0.40 24.23
CA GLY A 159 -3.87 -0.15 23.58
C GLY A 159 -3.26 0.71 22.48
N TYR A 160 -3.92 1.79 22.05
CA TYR A 160 -3.45 2.69 20.99
C TYR A 160 -3.00 4.05 21.54
N LEU A 161 -1.77 4.46 21.22
CA LEU A 161 -1.23 5.78 21.61
C LEU A 161 -1.47 6.87 20.57
N THR A 162 -1.69 6.48 19.32
CA THR A 162 -1.81 7.33 18.14
C THR A 162 -3.01 6.87 17.31
N GLY A 163 -3.24 7.50 16.15
CA GLY A 163 -4.15 6.93 15.17
C GLY A 163 -3.64 5.57 14.65
N ALA A 164 -4.51 4.84 13.96
CA ALA A 164 -4.15 3.61 13.27
C ALA A 164 -5.05 3.41 12.04
N GLY A 165 -4.67 2.50 11.16
CA GLY A 165 -5.55 2.03 10.11
C GLY A 165 -4.97 0.87 9.33
N GLU A 166 -5.84 0.23 8.56
CA GLU A 166 -5.52 -0.93 7.74
C GLU A 166 -4.81 -0.54 6.43
N CYS A 167 -4.54 -1.53 5.58
CA CYS A 167 -3.69 -1.37 4.40
C CYS A 167 -4.29 -0.41 3.37
N VAL A 168 -5.58 -0.57 3.05
CA VAL A 168 -6.31 0.34 2.16
C VAL A 168 -6.43 1.74 2.79
N SER A 169 -6.63 1.83 4.11
CA SER A 169 -6.77 3.10 4.85
C SER A 169 -5.50 3.92 4.73
N LEU A 170 -4.34 3.31 5.01
CA LEU A 170 -3.04 3.97 4.84
C LEU A 170 -2.78 4.32 3.38
N SER A 171 -3.08 3.42 2.43
CA SER A 171 -2.89 3.72 1.00
C SER A 171 -3.70 4.94 0.56
N SER A 172 -4.97 5.01 0.94
CA SER A 172 -5.84 6.14 0.63
C SER A 172 -5.44 7.43 1.35
N LEU A 173 -4.94 7.33 2.60
CA LEU A 173 -4.38 8.45 3.34
C LEU A 173 -3.14 9.02 2.66
N TYR A 174 -2.24 8.15 2.18
CA TYR A 174 -1.08 8.62 1.40
C TYR A 174 -1.54 9.34 0.14
N ALA A 175 -2.45 8.76 -0.65
CA ALA A 175 -2.91 9.37 -1.90
C ALA A 175 -3.57 10.75 -1.67
N SER A 176 -4.48 10.85 -0.70
CA SER A 176 -5.14 12.11 -0.35
C SER A 176 -4.17 13.15 0.20
N ALA A 177 -3.26 12.77 1.10
CA ALA A 177 -2.29 13.70 1.68
C ALA A 177 -1.19 14.13 0.70
N LEU A 178 -0.81 13.27 -0.24
CA LEU A 178 0.07 13.64 -1.35
C LEU A 178 -0.54 14.79 -2.17
N PHE A 179 -1.85 14.72 -2.41
CA PHE A 179 -2.58 15.77 -3.09
C PHE A 179 -2.70 17.04 -2.24
N VAL A 180 -3.38 16.98 -1.09
CA VAL A 180 -3.71 18.18 -0.29
C VAL A 180 -2.48 18.82 0.37
N VAL A 181 -1.58 18.00 0.94
CA VAL A 181 -0.47 18.48 1.78
C VAL A 181 0.83 18.61 0.99
N ALA A 182 1.16 17.62 0.14
CA ALA A 182 2.39 17.65 -0.64
C ALA A 182 2.27 18.41 -1.97
N GLY A 183 1.04 18.69 -2.42
CA GLY A 183 0.76 19.40 -3.67
C GLY A 183 1.17 18.60 -4.90
N ILE A 184 1.00 17.28 -4.85
CA ILE A 184 1.18 16.38 -6.00
C ILE A 184 -0.16 16.29 -6.73
N PRO A 185 -0.23 16.55 -8.05
CA PRO A 185 -1.48 16.46 -8.80
C PRO A 185 -2.13 15.08 -8.66
N LEU A 186 -3.46 15.03 -8.59
CA LEU A 186 -4.18 13.76 -8.45
C LEU A 186 -3.97 12.86 -9.67
N GLY A 187 -3.78 13.44 -10.86
CA GLY A 187 -3.46 12.71 -12.10
C GLY A 187 -2.06 12.07 -12.16
N ASP A 188 -1.21 12.34 -11.16
CA ASP A 188 0.11 11.73 -11.02
C ASP A 188 0.12 10.64 -9.92
N ILE A 189 -1.04 10.30 -9.35
CA ILE A 189 -1.19 9.31 -8.27
C ILE A 189 -2.07 8.15 -8.76
N TYR A 190 -1.47 6.96 -8.86
CA TYR A 190 -2.14 5.73 -9.28
C TYR A 190 -2.26 4.80 -8.09
N MET A 191 -3.47 4.44 -7.71
CA MET A 191 -3.69 3.46 -6.65
C MET A 191 -3.67 2.06 -7.24
N MET A 192 -2.94 1.14 -6.61
CA MET A 192 -2.84 -0.26 -6.97
C MET A 192 -3.27 -1.11 -5.78
N ALA A 193 -4.25 -1.98 -5.99
CA ALA A 193 -4.65 -2.97 -4.99
C ALA A 193 -4.47 -4.39 -5.51
N THR A 194 -4.07 -5.26 -4.60
CA THR A 194 -4.08 -6.71 -4.70
C THR A 194 -5.05 -7.24 -3.63
N PRO A 195 -5.40 -8.53 -3.65
CA PRO A 195 -6.18 -9.15 -2.58
C PRO A 195 -5.58 -9.05 -1.17
N LEU A 196 -4.28 -8.75 -1.05
CA LEU A 196 -3.55 -8.72 0.22
C LEU A 196 -2.96 -7.36 0.56
N HIS A 197 -2.73 -6.50 -0.44
CA HIS A 197 -2.02 -5.24 -0.26
C HIS A 197 -2.60 -4.13 -1.13
N SER A 198 -2.60 -2.93 -0.56
CA SER A 198 -2.88 -1.68 -1.26
C SER A 198 -1.69 -0.75 -1.18
N GLN A 199 -1.38 -0.12 -2.30
CA GLN A 199 -0.23 0.77 -2.45
C GLN A 199 -0.48 1.78 -3.56
N ASN A 200 0.35 2.83 -3.63
CA ASN A 200 0.25 3.83 -4.69
C ASN A 200 1.55 3.88 -5.49
N PHE A 201 1.43 4.08 -6.80
CA PHE A 201 2.52 4.54 -7.65
C PHE A 201 2.34 6.02 -7.94
N VAL A 202 3.38 6.81 -7.70
CA VAL A 202 3.38 8.27 -7.85
C VAL A 202 4.37 8.66 -8.96
N ASP A 203 3.88 9.27 -10.04
CA ASP A 203 4.67 9.67 -11.23
C ASP A 203 5.47 10.97 -10.96
N VAL A 204 6.37 10.91 -9.97
CA VAL A 204 7.26 12.02 -9.61
C VAL A 204 8.71 11.59 -9.81
N GLY A 205 9.45 12.35 -10.62
CA GLY A 205 10.85 12.04 -10.93
C GLY A 205 10.99 10.68 -11.62
N ALA A 206 11.70 9.74 -10.99
CA ALA A 206 11.86 8.38 -11.49
C ALA A 206 10.73 7.42 -11.08
N GLY A 207 9.70 7.92 -10.39
CA GLY A 207 8.63 7.14 -9.79
C GLY A 207 8.88 6.82 -8.31
N ILE A 208 7.78 6.69 -7.56
CA ILE A 208 7.78 6.37 -6.13
C ILE A 208 6.63 5.40 -5.85
N ILE A 209 6.88 4.35 -5.07
CA ILE A 209 5.82 3.48 -4.52
C ILE A 209 5.61 3.81 -3.04
N THR A 210 4.36 4.00 -2.62
CA THR A 210 3.97 4.11 -1.20
C THR A 210 3.24 2.85 -0.77
N ASN A 211 3.65 2.22 0.33
CA ASN A 211 3.00 1.02 0.87
C ASN A 211 2.99 1.08 2.40
N ASN A 212 1.81 1.02 3.03
CA ASN A 212 1.61 1.02 4.48
C ASN A 212 2.42 2.11 5.18
N ARG A 213 3.56 1.78 5.78
CA ARG A 213 4.44 2.74 6.49
C ARG A 213 5.71 3.10 5.72
N ARG A 214 5.74 2.86 4.40
CA ARG A 214 6.95 2.89 3.59
C ARG A 214 6.77 3.68 2.31
N ILE A 215 7.89 4.26 1.88
CA ILE A 215 8.05 4.86 0.56
C ILE A 215 9.31 4.28 -0.04
N ILE A 216 9.20 3.81 -1.28
CA ILE A 216 10.26 3.14 -2.02
C ILE A 216 10.52 3.95 -3.29
N THR A 217 11.72 4.49 -3.39
CA THR A 217 12.22 5.13 -4.62
C THR A 217 12.84 4.09 -5.54
N LYS A 218 13.09 4.47 -6.80
CA LYS A 218 13.80 3.61 -7.74
C LYS A 218 15.17 3.16 -7.20
N ASN A 219 15.94 4.07 -6.61
CA ASN A 219 17.24 3.73 -6.02
C ASN A 219 17.09 2.74 -4.85
N MET A 220 16.06 2.90 -4.01
CA MET A 220 15.77 1.95 -2.94
C MET A 220 15.33 0.59 -3.51
N TRP A 221 14.58 0.58 -4.61
CA TRP A 221 14.12 -0.64 -5.27
C TRP A 221 15.28 -1.56 -5.67
N PHE A 222 16.44 -1.00 -6.03
CA PHE A 222 17.62 -1.76 -6.45
C PHE A 222 18.80 -1.70 -5.47
N ASN A 223 18.58 -1.34 -4.20
CA ASN A 223 19.67 -1.20 -3.23
C ASN A 223 20.09 -2.51 -2.53
N GLY A 224 19.55 -3.66 -2.90
CA GLY A 224 19.93 -4.94 -2.28
C GLY A 224 19.55 -5.13 -0.80
N ALA A 225 18.78 -4.22 -0.20
CA ALA A 225 18.31 -4.36 1.17
C ALA A 225 17.20 -5.42 1.27
N GLU A 226 17.11 -6.10 2.41
CA GLU A 226 16.09 -7.13 2.67
C GLU A 226 14.66 -6.57 2.48
N LEU A 227 14.43 -5.33 2.92
CA LEU A 227 13.13 -4.66 2.78
C LEU A 227 12.73 -4.47 1.32
N SER A 228 13.69 -4.09 0.46
CA SER A 228 13.45 -3.93 -0.99
C SER A 228 13.23 -5.27 -1.67
N ALA A 229 13.91 -6.33 -1.22
CA ALA A 229 13.67 -7.68 -1.70
C ALA A 229 12.24 -8.17 -1.40
N LYS A 230 11.73 -7.90 -0.18
CA LYS A 230 10.34 -8.21 0.18
C LYS A 230 9.34 -7.45 -0.70
N ALA A 231 9.58 -6.16 -0.95
CA ALA A 231 8.72 -5.35 -1.83
C ALA A 231 8.72 -5.83 -3.28
N ARG A 232 9.89 -6.22 -3.83
CA ARG A 232 10.00 -6.82 -5.17
C ARG A 232 9.20 -8.12 -5.26
N ARG A 233 9.44 -9.04 -4.32
CA ARG A 233 8.75 -10.33 -4.26
C ARG A 233 7.23 -10.17 -4.21
N ALA A 234 6.72 -9.21 -3.44
CA ALA A 234 5.29 -8.93 -3.38
C ALA A 234 4.73 -8.60 -4.76
N LEU A 235 5.35 -7.65 -5.48
CA LEU A 235 4.85 -7.20 -6.79
C LEU A 235 5.08 -8.24 -7.92
N GLU A 236 6.06 -9.13 -7.77
CA GLU A 236 6.35 -10.23 -8.72
C GLU A 236 5.34 -11.37 -8.63
N ASN A 237 4.83 -11.65 -7.44
CA ASN A 237 3.98 -12.82 -7.19
C ASN A 237 2.50 -12.44 -7.02
N GLU A 238 2.21 -11.23 -6.55
CA GLU A 238 0.83 -10.78 -6.41
C GLU A 238 0.30 -10.20 -7.71
N ARG A 239 -0.92 -10.61 -8.05
CA ARG A 239 -1.69 -9.99 -9.12
C ARG A 239 -2.28 -8.68 -8.61
N VAL A 240 -1.91 -7.57 -9.25
CA VAL A 240 -2.61 -6.29 -9.09
C VAL A 240 -4.00 -6.47 -9.71
N THR A 241 -5.02 -6.42 -8.87
CA THR A 241 -6.41 -6.66 -9.26
C THR A 241 -7.12 -5.38 -9.65
N ILE A 242 -6.79 -4.27 -9.01
CA ILE A 242 -7.37 -2.94 -9.28
C ILE A 242 -6.26 -1.93 -9.51
N VAL A 243 -6.42 -1.13 -10.55
CA VAL A 243 -5.72 0.15 -10.71
C VAL A 243 -6.78 1.25 -10.75
N ALA A 244 -6.74 2.20 -9.82
CA ALA A 244 -7.67 3.33 -9.73
C ALA A 244 -6.94 4.66 -9.91
N HIS A 245 -7.60 5.60 -10.59
CA HIS A 245 -7.06 6.90 -10.98
C HIS A 245 -8.20 7.91 -11.14
N ASN A 246 -7.93 9.23 -11.15
CA ASN A 246 -8.98 10.24 -11.28
C ASN A 246 -9.76 10.20 -12.62
N THR A 247 -9.30 9.41 -13.58
CA THR A 247 -9.98 9.15 -14.87
C THR A 247 -10.82 7.86 -14.87
N GLY A 248 -10.80 7.07 -13.80
CA GLY A 248 -11.57 5.82 -13.66
C GLY A 248 -10.73 4.67 -13.07
N TYR A 249 -11.15 3.43 -13.32
CA TYR A 249 -10.44 2.24 -12.83
C TYR A 249 -10.26 1.17 -13.91
N VAL A 250 -9.35 0.24 -13.65
CA VAL A 250 -9.17 -1.01 -14.39
C VAL A 250 -9.15 -2.16 -13.38
N HIS A 251 -10.03 -3.15 -13.56
CA HIS A 251 -10.11 -4.32 -12.68
C HIS A 251 -9.87 -5.61 -13.48
N THR A 252 -9.17 -6.59 -12.91
CA THR A 252 -9.00 -7.94 -13.50
C THR A 252 -10.29 -8.70 -13.81
N ILE A 253 -11.30 -8.68 -12.94
CA ILE A 253 -12.55 -9.45 -13.05
C ILE A 253 -13.51 -8.86 -14.08
N TYR A 254 -13.70 -7.55 -14.06
CA TYR A 254 -14.69 -6.92 -14.93
C TYR A 254 -14.17 -6.75 -16.36
N HIS A 255 -15.02 -7.06 -17.33
CA HIS A 255 -14.71 -6.85 -18.75
C HIS A 255 -14.56 -5.35 -19.07
N GLU A 256 -15.36 -4.51 -18.42
CA GLU A 256 -15.37 -3.07 -18.63
C GLU A 256 -14.29 -2.37 -17.78
N ALA A 257 -13.66 -1.35 -18.36
CA ALA A 257 -12.73 -0.47 -17.66
C ALA A 257 -13.12 0.99 -17.95
N THR A 258 -13.15 1.81 -16.91
CA THR A 258 -13.60 3.20 -17.01
C THR A 258 -12.45 4.20 -17.12
N MET A 259 -11.24 3.78 -16.72
CA MET A 259 -10.03 4.57 -16.86
C MET A 259 -9.76 4.92 -18.32
N ASP A 260 -9.28 6.13 -18.58
CA ASP A 260 -8.75 6.48 -19.90
C ASP A 260 -7.62 5.52 -20.31
N THR A 261 -7.72 4.93 -21.51
CA THR A 261 -6.76 3.91 -21.98
C THR A 261 -5.35 4.48 -22.17
N GLY A 262 -5.24 5.75 -22.59
CA GLY A 262 -3.95 6.43 -22.75
C GLY A 262 -3.24 6.63 -21.42
N VAL A 263 -4.00 7.01 -20.39
CA VAL A 263 -3.54 7.12 -19.01
C VAL A 263 -3.11 5.77 -18.45
N TYR A 264 -3.89 4.71 -18.69
CA TYR A 264 -3.52 3.37 -18.24
C TYR A 264 -2.20 2.90 -18.87
N ARG A 265 -2.02 3.10 -20.19
CA ARG A 265 -0.77 2.77 -20.89
C ARG A 265 0.41 3.58 -20.35
N LYS A 266 0.23 4.89 -20.14
CA LYS A 266 1.24 5.76 -19.52
C LYS A 266 1.66 5.21 -18.15
N PHE A 267 0.69 4.83 -17.31
CA PHE A 267 0.96 4.20 -16.02
C PHE A 267 1.79 2.92 -16.16
N ARG A 268 1.40 2.00 -17.04
CA ARG A 268 2.13 0.73 -17.26
C ARG A 268 3.57 1.00 -17.69
N ASP A 269 3.78 1.93 -18.61
CA ASP A 269 5.11 2.29 -19.10
C ASP A 269 5.97 2.92 -18.01
N LYS A 270 5.41 3.86 -17.25
CA LYS A 270 6.09 4.51 -16.13
C LYS A 270 6.46 3.53 -15.02
N LEU A 271 5.54 2.63 -14.66
CA LEU A 271 5.80 1.58 -13.69
C LEU A 271 6.88 0.61 -14.20
N LYS A 272 6.81 0.18 -15.48
CA LYS A 272 7.85 -0.66 -16.09
C LYS A 272 9.23 0.00 -16.03
N VAL A 273 9.31 1.30 -16.34
CA VAL A 273 10.56 2.07 -16.24
C VAL A 273 11.04 2.17 -14.79
N PHE A 274 10.15 2.33 -13.81
CA PHE A 274 10.51 2.32 -12.39
C PHE A 274 11.09 0.95 -11.96
N LEU A 275 10.48 -0.14 -12.41
CA LEU A 275 10.81 -1.53 -12.05
C LEU A 275 11.98 -2.14 -12.84
N THR A 276 12.62 -1.34 -13.71
CA THR A 276 13.73 -1.79 -14.56
C THR A 276 14.96 -0.91 -14.37
N THR A 277 16.13 -1.52 -14.29
CA THR A 277 17.43 -0.86 -14.33
C THR A 277 18.41 -1.62 -15.23
N ASP A 278 19.34 -0.90 -15.85
CA ASP A 278 20.50 -1.51 -16.50
C ASP A 278 21.52 -2.00 -15.46
N ILE A 279 22.45 -2.84 -15.90
CA ILE A 279 23.51 -3.36 -15.04
C ILE A 279 24.65 -2.33 -14.99
N SER A 280 24.89 -1.80 -13.79
CA SER A 280 26.06 -1.00 -13.46
C SER A 280 26.86 -1.67 -12.34
N PHE A 281 28.06 -1.15 -12.07
CA PHE A 281 28.85 -1.59 -10.91
C PHE A 281 28.05 -1.49 -9.60
N GLU A 282 27.30 -0.40 -9.41
CA GLU A 282 26.48 -0.21 -8.21
C GLU A 282 25.37 -1.25 -8.11
N ILE A 283 24.71 -1.57 -9.23
CA ILE A 283 23.66 -2.60 -9.28
C ILE A 283 24.24 -3.98 -8.99
N LEU A 284 25.41 -4.31 -9.54
CA LEU A 284 26.11 -5.56 -9.22
C LEU A 284 26.46 -5.65 -7.73
N GLY A 285 27.01 -4.57 -7.15
CA GLY A 285 27.30 -4.53 -5.72
C GLY A 285 26.05 -4.69 -4.86
N ASN A 286 24.94 -4.03 -5.22
CA ASN A 286 23.67 -4.19 -4.54
C ASN A 286 23.08 -5.62 -4.69
N PHE A 287 23.26 -6.27 -5.84
CA PHE A 287 22.88 -7.66 -6.03
C PHE A 287 23.69 -8.59 -5.11
N LEU A 288 25.01 -8.38 -5.03
CA LEU A 288 25.91 -9.14 -4.15
C LEU A 288 25.59 -8.93 -2.66
N ARG A 289 25.14 -7.73 -2.26
CA ARG A 289 24.62 -7.47 -0.90
C ARG A 289 23.50 -8.44 -0.52
N GLN A 290 22.59 -8.74 -1.46
CA GLN A 290 21.50 -9.69 -1.23
C GLN A 290 21.93 -11.15 -1.33
N LYS A 291 22.88 -11.48 -2.23
CA LYS A 291 23.35 -12.85 -2.49
C LYS A 291 24.67 -13.15 -1.77
N ARG A 292 24.60 -13.33 -0.45
CA ARG A 292 25.78 -13.57 0.41
C ARG A 292 26.70 -14.70 -0.07
N GLU A 293 26.14 -15.78 -0.62
CA GLU A 293 26.94 -16.90 -1.11
C GLU A 293 27.84 -16.54 -2.30
N LEU A 294 27.42 -15.58 -3.12
CA LEU A 294 28.20 -15.13 -4.28
C LEU A 294 29.36 -14.21 -3.86
N GLN A 295 29.31 -13.59 -2.67
CA GLN A 295 30.37 -12.68 -2.20
C GLN A 295 31.73 -13.37 -2.13
N LYS A 296 31.75 -14.68 -1.80
CA LYS A 296 32.96 -15.52 -1.73
C LYS A 296 33.74 -15.61 -3.05
N CYS A 297 33.10 -15.32 -4.19
CA CYS A 297 33.76 -15.27 -5.49
C CYS A 297 34.52 -13.96 -5.74
N PHE A 298 34.40 -12.97 -4.87
CA PHE A 298 34.93 -11.63 -5.09
C PHE A 298 35.96 -11.25 -4.02
N GLN A 299 36.87 -10.37 -4.43
CA GLN A 299 37.83 -9.69 -3.57
C GLN A 299 37.94 -8.21 -3.98
N ILE A 300 38.39 -7.38 -3.06
CA ILE A 300 38.55 -5.93 -3.27
C ILE A 300 40.03 -5.58 -3.12
N VAL A 301 40.55 -4.71 -3.99
CA VAL A 301 41.90 -4.19 -3.88
C VAL A 301 41.92 -2.80 -3.26
N HIS A 302 42.82 -2.60 -2.29
CA HIS A 302 43.07 -1.33 -1.64
C HIS A 302 44.56 -0.97 -1.78
N SER A 303 44.87 0.30 -2.04
CA SER A 303 46.25 0.77 -2.02
C SER A 303 46.59 1.34 -0.65
N CYS A 304 47.45 0.64 0.10
CA CYS A 304 47.99 1.13 1.37
C CYS A 304 49.52 1.28 1.26
N CYS A 305 50.04 2.47 1.58
CA CYS A 305 51.47 2.81 1.47
C CYS A 305 52.08 2.51 0.09
N GLY A 306 51.30 2.69 -0.99
CA GLY A 306 51.73 2.45 -2.36
C GLY A 306 51.83 0.99 -2.79
N LYS A 307 51.39 0.04 -1.95
CA LYS A 307 51.32 -1.39 -2.28
C LYS A 307 49.86 -1.87 -2.33
N PRO A 308 49.50 -2.75 -3.29
CA PRO A 308 48.17 -3.33 -3.33
C PRO A 308 47.98 -4.31 -2.16
N ARG A 309 46.79 -4.24 -1.57
CA ARG A 309 46.29 -5.10 -0.50
C ARG A 309 44.95 -5.68 -0.92
N TYR A 310 44.68 -6.92 -0.54
CA TYR A 310 43.51 -7.66 -1.00
C TYR A 310 42.71 -8.14 0.19
N ILE A 311 41.38 -8.10 0.08
CA ILE A 311 40.46 -8.58 1.12
C ILE A 311 39.26 -9.27 0.47
N GLU A 312 38.73 -10.29 1.15
CA GLU A 312 37.52 -10.99 0.74
C GLU A 312 36.29 -10.07 0.74
N ALA A 313 35.48 -10.11 -0.32
CA ALA A 313 34.32 -9.23 -0.43
C ALA A 313 33.30 -9.46 0.69
N GLU A 314 33.09 -10.71 1.14
CA GLU A 314 32.17 -11.04 2.23
C GLU A 314 32.53 -10.36 3.56
N LYS A 315 33.83 -10.13 3.84
CA LYS A 315 34.25 -9.37 5.03
C LYS A 315 33.88 -7.91 4.88
N VAL A 316 34.14 -7.31 3.71
CA VAL A 316 33.79 -5.90 3.47
C VAL A 316 32.28 -5.68 3.54
N TYR A 317 31.47 -6.59 2.98
CA TYR A 317 30.01 -6.55 3.14
C TYR A 317 29.56 -6.76 4.60
N HIS A 318 30.29 -7.52 5.41
CA HIS A 318 30.01 -7.64 6.84
C HIS A 318 30.20 -6.28 7.54
N TYR A 319 31.32 -5.58 7.30
CA TYR A 319 31.55 -4.22 7.82
C TYR A 319 30.50 -3.21 7.36
N GLU A 320 29.98 -3.35 6.13
CA GLU A 320 28.92 -2.50 5.60
C GLU A 320 27.65 -2.51 6.48
N HIS A 321 27.34 -3.61 7.18
CA HIS A 321 26.14 -3.70 8.03
C HIS A 321 26.17 -2.74 9.23
N SER A 322 27.36 -2.37 9.71
CA SER A 322 27.54 -1.41 10.80
C SER A 322 28.03 -0.03 10.34
N SER A 323 28.24 0.17 9.04
CA SER A 323 28.74 1.41 8.46
C SER A 323 27.66 2.23 7.75
N LYS A 324 27.94 3.51 7.54
CA LYS A 324 27.15 4.38 6.65
C LYS A 324 27.63 4.32 5.20
N PHE A 325 28.81 3.76 4.98
CA PHE A 325 29.46 3.63 3.68
C PHE A 325 29.12 2.28 3.03
N LYS A 326 29.21 2.21 1.70
CA LYS A 326 28.80 1.05 0.93
C LYS A 326 29.90 0.53 0.03
N VAL A 327 29.90 -0.78 -0.19
CA VAL A 327 30.76 -1.46 -1.17
C VAL A 327 30.40 -1.06 -2.59
N SER A 328 29.12 -0.79 -2.83
CA SER A 328 28.53 -0.62 -4.17
C SER A 328 28.65 0.80 -4.74
N ASP A 329 29.01 1.82 -3.94
CA ASP A 329 29.01 3.22 -4.39
C ASP A 329 30.36 3.91 -4.18
N ASN A 330 30.39 5.23 -4.42
CA ASN A 330 31.59 6.06 -4.33
C ASN A 330 32.14 6.21 -2.89
N THR A 331 31.47 5.68 -1.88
CA THR A 331 31.94 5.68 -0.48
C THR A 331 32.75 4.45 -0.12
N ARG A 332 32.95 3.49 -1.03
CA ARG A 332 33.71 2.25 -0.78
C ARG A 332 35.09 2.50 -0.16
N THR A 333 35.81 3.52 -0.62
CA THR A 333 37.14 3.85 -0.05
C THR A 333 37.06 4.19 1.43
N LEU A 334 36.02 4.92 1.86
CA LEU A 334 35.81 5.25 3.27
C LEU A 334 35.46 4.01 4.08
N LEU A 335 34.64 3.10 3.53
CA LEU A 335 34.34 1.80 4.16
C LEU A 335 35.61 0.96 4.39
N ILE A 336 36.48 0.91 3.38
CA ILE A 336 37.74 0.16 3.47
C ILE A 336 38.65 0.71 4.57
N HIS A 337 38.66 2.03 4.80
CA HIS A 337 39.43 2.65 5.88
C HIS A 337 38.90 2.35 7.29
N GLU A 338 37.69 1.79 7.42
CA GLU A 338 37.14 1.35 8.71
C GLU A 338 37.57 -0.09 9.08
N ILE A 339 38.17 -0.82 8.13
CA ILE A 339 38.59 -2.21 8.32
C ILE A 339 40.02 -2.26 8.88
N ASP A 340 40.25 -3.16 9.84
CA ASP A 340 41.58 -3.38 10.41
C ASP A 340 42.59 -3.84 9.34
N GLU A 341 43.81 -3.28 9.37
CA GLU A 341 44.87 -3.61 8.41
C GLU A 341 45.28 -5.09 8.47
N ASP A 342 45.12 -5.74 9.62
CA ASP A 342 45.45 -7.16 9.83
C ASP A 342 44.52 -8.11 9.04
N GLU A 343 43.39 -7.62 8.52
CA GLU A 343 42.49 -8.41 7.68
C GLU A 343 42.93 -8.52 6.21
N PHE A 344 43.93 -7.74 5.80
CA PHE A 344 44.34 -7.65 4.39
C PHE A 344 45.52 -8.57 4.04
N TYR A 345 45.43 -9.18 2.86
CA TYR A 345 46.48 -9.98 2.26
C TYR A 345 47.38 -9.14 1.36
N THR A 346 48.67 -9.52 1.26
CA THR A 346 49.67 -8.86 0.39
C THR A 346 49.60 -9.31 -1.07
N SER A 347 48.91 -10.42 -1.34
CA SER A 347 48.76 -11.01 -2.67
C SER A 347 47.29 -11.30 -2.96
N PRO A 348 46.86 -11.33 -4.23
CA PRO A 348 45.51 -11.70 -4.59
C PRO A 348 45.12 -13.06 -4.02
N LEU A 349 43.90 -13.17 -3.50
CA LEU A 349 43.35 -14.44 -3.08
C LEU A 349 43.07 -15.31 -4.31
N PRO A 350 43.37 -16.62 -4.26
CA PRO A 350 43.12 -17.55 -5.37
C PRO A 350 41.62 -17.69 -5.65
N ASP A 351 41.28 -17.97 -6.91
CA ASP A 351 39.92 -18.27 -7.38
C ASP A 351 38.85 -17.20 -7.08
N ARG A 352 39.28 -15.93 -6.95
CA ARG A 352 38.40 -14.78 -6.70
C ARG A 352 38.59 -13.67 -7.74
N ILE A 353 37.48 -13.05 -8.14
CA ILE A 353 37.43 -11.93 -9.07
C ILE A 353 37.70 -10.62 -8.33
N ILE A 354 38.53 -9.74 -8.88
CA ILE A 354 38.82 -8.43 -8.32
C ILE A 354 37.71 -7.45 -8.73
N LEU A 355 36.95 -6.93 -7.77
CA LEU A 355 35.81 -6.04 -8.04
C LEU A 355 36.24 -4.73 -8.73
N ASP A 356 37.43 -4.22 -8.44
CA ASP A 356 37.97 -3.00 -9.05
C ASP A 356 38.23 -3.15 -10.57
N GLU A 357 38.55 -4.37 -11.04
CA GLU A 357 38.65 -4.66 -12.48
C GLU A 357 37.27 -4.59 -13.14
N ILE A 358 36.24 -5.12 -12.47
CA ILE A 358 34.85 -5.05 -12.92
C ILE A 358 34.35 -3.60 -12.92
N GLU A 359 34.69 -2.81 -11.91
CA GLU A 359 34.33 -1.38 -11.87
C GLU A 359 34.95 -0.63 -13.06
N SER A 360 36.20 -0.93 -13.38
CA SER A 360 36.90 -0.33 -14.52
C SER A 360 36.20 -0.71 -15.85
N PHE A 361 35.77 -1.97 -15.98
CA PHE A 361 34.95 -2.40 -17.12
C PHE A 361 33.64 -1.59 -17.25
N PHE A 362 32.92 -1.34 -16.16
CA PHE A 362 31.69 -0.55 -16.18
C PHE A 362 31.91 0.95 -16.43
N LYS A 363 33.13 1.48 -16.25
CA LYS A 363 33.47 2.87 -16.63
C LYS A 363 33.57 3.03 -18.16
N GLU A 364 33.99 1.98 -18.85
CA GLU A 364 34.21 1.99 -20.31
C GLU A 364 33.03 1.39 -21.09
N THR A 365 32.24 0.52 -20.46
CA THR A 365 31.16 -0.23 -21.11
C THR A 365 29.85 -0.08 -20.34
N ARG A 366 28.77 0.27 -21.04
CA ARG A 366 27.40 0.18 -20.52
C ARG A 366 26.82 -1.18 -20.85
N ILE A 367 26.10 -1.80 -19.92
CA ILE A 367 25.51 -3.12 -20.09
C ILE A 367 24.00 -3.00 -20.02
N ALA A 368 23.35 -3.04 -21.18
CA ALA A 368 21.90 -3.08 -21.27
C ALA A 368 21.39 -4.50 -20.95
N ILE A 369 20.34 -4.60 -20.13
CA ILE A 369 19.79 -5.91 -19.72
C ILE A 369 19.10 -6.68 -20.87
N ASP A 370 18.68 -5.98 -21.91
CA ASP A 370 17.98 -6.56 -23.06
C ASP A 370 18.95 -6.82 -24.25
N ASP A 371 20.25 -6.54 -24.12
CA ASP A 371 21.27 -6.79 -25.16
C ASP A 371 22.13 -8.03 -24.86
N THR A 372 21.91 -9.08 -25.64
CA THR A 372 22.67 -10.34 -25.54
C THR A 372 24.18 -10.17 -25.72
N CYS A 373 24.66 -9.24 -26.55
CA CYS A 373 26.08 -9.02 -26.77
C CYS A 373 26.74 -8.42 -25.53
N ASP A 374 26.06 -7.49 -24.86
CA ASP A 374 26.54 -6.87 -23.63
C ASP A 374 26.57 -7.87 -22.47
N LEU A 375 25.55 -8.73 -22.35
CA LEU A 375 25.54 -9.82 -21.36
C LEU A 375 26.71 -10.79 -21.58
N GLU A 376 27.04 -11.15 -22.83
CA GLU A 376 28.20 -12.00 -23.13
C GLU A 376 29.53 -11.33 -22.75
N LYS A 377 29.66 -10.00 -22.89
CA LYS A 377 30.85 -9.27 -22.40
C LYS A 377 30.96 -9.34 -20.88
N LEU A 378 29.85 -9.21 -20.16
CA LEU A 378 29.83 -9.32 -18.69
C LEU A 378 30.19 -10.74 -18.24
N LYS A 379 29.63 -11.78 -18.87
CA LYS A 379 29.94 -13.20 -18.57
C LYS A 379 31.44 -13.50 -18.63
N LYS A 380 32.14 -12.95 -19.63
CA LYS A 380 33.61 -13.10 -19.76
C LYS A 380 34.37 -12.54 -18.57
N HIS A 381 33.86 -11.52 -17.87
CA HIS A 381 34.52 -10.96 -16.69
C HIS A 381 34.17 -11.72 -15.40
N LEU A 382 33.11 -12.54 -15.40
CA LEU A 382 32.65 -13.32 -14.26
C LEU A 382 33.13 -14.79 -14.27
N HIS A 383 33.94 -15.19 -15.28
CA HIS A 383 34.28 -16.60 -15.53
C HIS A 383 35.14 -17.31 -14.47
N ARG A 384 35.77 -16.55 -13.56
CA ARG A 384 36.64 -17.11 -12.51
C ARG A 384 35.88 -17.57 -11.27
N CYS A 385 34.56 -17.35 -11.20
CA CYS A 385 33.74 -17.82 -10.11
C CYS A 385 33.42 -19.31 -10.30
N SER A 386 33.45 -20.09 -9.21
CA SER A 386 33.14 -21.52 -9.21
C SER A 386 31.66 -21.85 -9.44
N TRP A 387 30.82 -20.83 -9.60
CA TRP A 387 29.38 -20.94 -9.80
C TRP A 387 29.01 -21.00 -11.28
N ASN A 388 27.82 -21.53 -11.56
CA ASN A 388 27.23 -21.50 -12.90
C ASN A 388 26.92 -20.04 -13.29
N ILE A 389 27.71 -19.49 -14.22
CA ILE A 389 27.61 -18.09 -14.65
C ILE A 389 26.24 -17.79 -15.25
N GLU A 390 25.63 -18.75 -15.95
CA GLU A 390 24.29 -18.57 -16.54
C GLU A 390 23.23 -18.38 -15.45
N GLU A 391 23.33 -19.13 -14.34
CA GLU A 391 22.42 -18.96 -13.20
C GLU A 391 22.65 -17.61 -12.51
N VAL A 392 23.91 -17.19 -12.33
CA VAL A 392 24.24 -15.90 -11.72
C VAL A 392 23.70 -14.74 -12.56
N ILE A 393 23.88 -14.78 -13.88
CA ILE A 393 23.33 -13.77 -14.79
C ILE A 393 21.80 -13.81 -14.78
N GLY A 394 21.18 -15.00 -14.78
CA GLY A 394 19.74 -15.14 -14.67
C GLY A 394 19.16 -14.50 -13.40
N GLU A 395 19.80 -14.72 -12.26
CA GLU A 395 19.41 -14.10 -10.98
C GLU A 395 19.67 -12.59 -10.94
N LEU A 396 20.76 -12.11 -11.56
CA LEU A 396 21.04 -10.69 -11.71
C LEU A 396 19.99 -10.00 -12.59
N LEU A 397 19.57 -10.63 -13.69
CA LEU A 397 18.52 -10.11 -14.56
C LEU A 397 17.17 -10.02 -13.83
N LYS A 398 16.81 -11.03 -13.04
CA LYS A 398 15.63 -10.96 -12.15
C LYS A 398 15.74 -9.82 -11.14
N PHE A 399 16.93 -9.59 -10.58
CA PHE A 399 17.17 -8.45 -9.68
C PHE A 399 16.99 -7.09 -10.39
N CYS A 400 17.39 -6.99 -11.66
CA CYS A 400 17.35 -5.75 -12.44
C CYS A 400 15.97 -5.46 -13.05
N LYS A 401 15.10 -6.45 -13.16
CA LYS A 401 13.81 -6.35 -13.86
C LYS A 401 12.71 -7.10 -13.12
N THR A 402 11.88 -6.36 -12.40
CA THR A 402 10.63 -6.87 -11.82
C THR A 402 9.50 -6.73 -12.84
N VAL A 403 8.79 -7.82 -13.13
CA VAL A 403 7.64 -7.82 -14.06
C VAL A 403 6.34 -7.98 -13.25
N PRO A 404 5.53 -6.91 -13.12
CA PRO A 404 4.29 -6.97 -12.36
C PRO A 404 3.17 -7.64 -13.17
N ILE A 405 2.27 -8.34 -12.47
CA ILE A 405 1.04 -8.88 -13.07
C ILE A 405 -0.07 -7.82 -12.91
N LEU A 406 -0.30 -7.04 -13.97
CA LEU A 406 -1.30 -5.96 -14.01
C LEU A 406 -2.60 -6.42 -14.68
N PRO A 407 -3.73 -5.71 -14.48
CA PRO A 407 -4.94 -5.95 -15.24
C PRO A 407 -4.70 -5.92 -16.77
N GLU A 408 -5.40 -6.77 -17.51
CA GLU A 408 -5.20 -6.87 -18.95
C GLU A 408 -5.72 -5.64 -19.70
N GLU A 409 -5.09 -5.31 -20.84
CA GLU A 409 -5.56 -4.23 -21.74
C GLU A 409 -6.75 -4.64 -22.62
N ASN A 410 -6.99 -5.94 -22.77
CA ASN A 410 -8.09 -6.48 -23.57
C ASN A 410 -9.42 -6.32 -22.82
N LYS A 411 -9.90 -5.07 -22.76
CA LYS A 411 -11.11 -4.66 -22.06
C LYS A 411 -11.99 -3.81 -22.95
N LYS A 412 -13.27 -3.73 -22.58
CA LYS A 412 -14.19 -2.76 -23.16
C LYS A 412 -13.99 -1.44 -22.41
N TRP A 413 -13.31 -0.50 -23.05
CA TRP A 413 -12.99 0.80 -22.48
C TRP A 413 -14.18 1.74 -22.61
N ILE A 414 -14.71 2.19 -21.47
CA ILE A 414 -15.84 3.11 -21.37
C ILE A 414 -15.38 4.33 -20.56
N PRO A 415 -14.72 5.32 -21.20
CA PRO A 415 -14.13 6.43 -20.47
C PRO A 415 -15.16 7.16 -19.60
N SER A 416 -14.82 7.36 -18.33
CA SER A 416 -15.57 8.24 -17.44
C SER A 416 -15.07 9.67 -17.53
N GLU A 417 -15.95 10.66 -17.29
CA GLU A 417 -15.49 12.05 -17.19
C GLU A 417 -14.53 12.18 -15.99
N PRO A 418 -13.29 12.68 -16.19
CA PRO A 418 -12.29 12.74 -15.13
C PRO A 418 -12.65 13.70 -14.01
N ILE A 419 -12.26 13.34 -12.79
CA ILE A 419 -12.37 14.21 -11.61
C ILE A 419 -11.20 15.20 -11.61
N GLN A 420 -11.48 16.47 -11.89
CA GLN A 420 -10.50 17.54 -12.05
C GLN A 420 -10.51 18.50 -10.87
N VAL A 421 -9.85 18.12 -9.78
CA VAL A 421 -9.76 18.93 -8.54
C VAL A 421 -8.43 19.68 -8.38
N ASP A 422 -7.45 19.46 -9.27
CA ASP A 422 -6.11 20.07 -9.18
C ASP A 422 -6.12 21.61 -9.20
N GLY A 423 -7.18 22.23 -9.73
CA GLY A 423 -7.37 23.69 -9.76
C GLY A 423 -8.02 24.28 -8.51
N CYS A 424 -8.50 23.47 -7.58
CA CYS A 424 -9.15 23.93 -6.36
C CYS A 424 -8.13 24.30 -5.29
N SER A 425 -8.37 25.40 -4.59
CA SER A 425 -7.47 25.99 -3.59
C SER A 425 -7.90 25.76 -2.14
N SER A 426 -9.17 25.38 -1.94
CA SER A 426 -9.80 25.14 -0.63
C SER A 426 -10.59 23.83 -0.59
N ARG A 427 -10.87 23.37 0.63
CA ARG A 427 -11.72 22.20 0.89
C ARG A 427 -13.12 22.41 0.32
N GLU A 428 -13.67 23.59 0.54
CA GLU A 428 -15.02 23.95 0.15
C GLU A 428 -15.17 23.97 -1.37
N GLU A 429 -14.19 24.52 -2.10
CA GLU A 429 -14.15 24.47 -3.57
C GLU A 429 -14.16 23.04 -4.11
N ILE A 430 -13.42 22.12 -3.47
CA ILE A 430 -13.43 20.70 -3.87
C ILE A 430 -14.77 20.05 -3.60
N ILE A 431 -15.36 20.29 -2.41
CA ILE A 431 -16.67 19.73 -2.07
C ILE A 431 -17.72 20.23 -3.07
N ASP A 432 -17.73 21.52 -3.39
CA ASP A 432 -18.69 22.12 -4.33
C ASP A 432 -18.49 21.56 -5.75
N TYR A 433 -17.24 21.42 -6.20
CA TYR A 433 -16.92 20.77 -7.48
C TYR A 433 -17.47 19.34 -7.50
N LEU A 434 -17.12 18.53 -6.49
CA LEU A 434 -17.53 17.12 -6.44
C LEU A 434 -19.05 17.00 -6.40
N ASP A 435 -19.74 17.83 -5.61
CA ASP A 435 -21.19 17.85 -5.49
C ASP A 435 -21.87 18.16 -6.83
N SER A 436 -21.33 19.14 -7.57
CA SER A 436 -21.82 19.49 -8.91
C SER A 436 -21.59 18.40 -9.96
N PHE A 437 -20.68 17.45 -9.67
CA PHE A 437 -20.20 16.43 -10.60
C PHE A 437 -20.73 15.03 -10.34
N ARG A 438 -21.38 14.79 -9.18
CA ARG A 438 -21.91 13.47 -8.76
C ARG A 438 -22.89 12.87 -9.76
N ASN A 439 -23.57 13.71 -10.53
CA ASN A 439 -24.52 13.24 -11.54
C ASN A 439 -23.88 12.69 -12.83
N LYS A 440 -22.58 12.93 -13.01
CA LYS A 440 -21.81 12.46 -14.16
C LYS A 440 -20.77 11.41 -13.79
N ASN A 441 -20.39 11.33 -12.52
CA ASN A 441 -19.34 10.44 -12.06
C ASN A 441 -19.76 9.72 -10.77
N GLU A 442 -19.89 8.40 -10.85
CA GLU A 442 -20.32 7.56 -9.73
C GLU A 442 -19.31 7.54 -8.58
N THR A 443 -18.00 7.58 -8.86
CA THR A 443 -16.97 7.68 -7.83
C THR A 443 -17.11 8.96 -7.01
N ALA A 444 -17.39 10.09 -7.67
CA ALA A 444 -17.66 11.34 -6.96
C ALA A 444 -18.92 11.22 -6.08
N ASP A 445 -19.95 10.53 -6.55
CA ASP A 445 -21.19 10.31 -5.78
C ASP A 445 -20.97 9.40 -4.55
N LEU A 446 -20.24 8.29 -4.73
CA LEU A 446 -19.87 7.35 -3.67
C LEU A 446 -18.94 8.00 -2.62
N ALA A 447 -18.13 8.99 -3.02
CA ALA A 447 -17.27 9.72 -2.09
C ALA A 447 -18.07 10.42 -0.96
N PHE A 448 -19.29 10.90 -1.24
CA PHE A 448 -20.15 11.49 -0.20
C PHE A 448 -20.73 10.44 0.76
N MET A 449 -20.98 9.22 0.28
CA MET A 449 -21.32 8.09 1.16
C MET A 449 -20.14 7.72 2.06
N ALA A 450 -18.93 7.61 1.49
CA ALA A 450 -17.70 7.33 2.23
C ALA A 450 -17.35 8.44 3.23
N TYR A 451 -17.60 9.69 2.86
CA TYR A 451 -17.46 10.86 3.73
C TYR A 451 -18.57 10.95 4.78
N ARG A 452 -19.67 10.21 4.60
CA ARG A 452 -20.80 10.07 5.54
C ARG A 452 -21.51 11.38 5.89
N ASP A 453 -21.52 12.35 4.98
CA ASP A 453 -22.30 13.58 5.16
C ASP A 453 -23.79 13.31 4.95
N MET A 454 -24.54 13.11 6.04
CA MET A 454 -25.96 12.77 6.00
C MET A 454 -26.86 13.92 5.50
N SER A 455 -26.30 15.12 5.28
CA SER A 455 -27.04 16.21 4.62
C SER A 455 -27.07 16.06 3.09
N LYS A 456 -26.08 15.35 2.52
CA LYS A 456 -25.90 15.17 1.07
C LYS A 456 -25.91 13.70 0.62
N ALA A 457 -25.79 12.75 1.54
CA ALA A 457 -25.75 11.32 1.28
C ALA A 457 -27.12 10.67 1.61
N PRO A 458 -27.60 9.70 0.81
CA PRO A 458 -28.81 8.98 1.15
C PRO A 458 -28.67 8.20 2.47
N TRP A 459 -29.68 8.31 3.33
CA TRP A 459 -29.69 7.66 4.65
C TRP A 459 -29.87 6.14 4.59
N LYS A 460 -30.58 5.62 3.57
CA LYS A 460 -30.95 4.19 3.49
C LYS A 460 -29.72 3.27 3.40
N PRO A 461 -28.71 3.53 2.55
CA PRO A 461 -27.50 2.72 2.52
C PRO A 461 -26.68 2.82 3.82
N PHE A 462 -26.66 3.99 4.47
CA PHE A 462 -26.01 4.17 5.78
C PHE A 462 -26.65 3.30 6.86
N LEU A 463 -27.98 3.29 6.96
CA LEU A 463 -28.69 2.43 7.93
C LEU A 463 -28.52 0.94 7.63
N LYS A 464 -28.48 0.55 6.34
CA LYS A 464 -28.18 -0.84 5.96
C LYS A 464 -26.82 -1.27 6.49
N ALA A 465 -25.78 -0.48 6.25
CA ALA A 465 -24.44 -0.74 6.78
C ALA A 465 -24.44 -0.78 8.32
N ALA A 466 -25.07 0.21 8.96
CA ALA A 466 -25.15 0.31 10.42
C ALA A 466 -25.73 -0.95 11.07
N LEU A 467 -26.77 -1.51 10.49
CA LEU A 467 -27.53 -2.61 11.09
C LEU A 467 -27.08 -4.02 10.69
N GLU A 468 -26.27 -4.15 9.64
CA GLU A 468 -25.92 -5.48 9.08
C GLU A 468 -24.43 -5.80 9.16
N ARG A 469 -23.59 -4.77 9.39
CA ARG A 469 -22.13 -4.85 9.24
C ARG A 469 -21.39 -4.27 10.44
N ASN A 470 -22.01 -4.32 11.63
CA ASN A 470 -21.38 -3.85 12.86
C ASN A 470 -21.46 -4.92 13.96
N PRO A 471 -20.65 -5.98 13.87
CA PRO A 471 -20.72 -7.11 14.80
C PRO A 471 -20.07 -6.82 16.16
N VAL A 472 -19.13 -5.87 16.26
CA VAL A 472 -18.33 -5.67 17.48
C VAL A 472 -19.18 -5.17 18.64
N CYS A 473 -20.08 -4.22 18.40
CA CYS A 473 -20.96 -3.75 19.46
C CYS A 473 -21.98 -4.81 19.90
N VAL A 474 -22.34 -5.73 19.01
CA VAL A 474 -23.23 -6.86 19.31
C VAL A 474 -22.51 -7.87 20.20
N GLU A 475 -21.32 -8.30 19.77
CA GLU A 475 -20.49 -9.25 20.52
C GLU A 475 -20.04 -8.64 21.85
N GLY A 476 -19.54 -7.39 21.85
CA GLY A 476 -19.08 -6.72 23.07
C GLY A 476 -20.17 -6.52 24.12
N SER A 477 -21.44 -6.57 23.73
CA SER A 477 -22.57 -6.44 24.65
C SER A 477 -23.24 -7.78 25.02
N HIS A 478 -22.78 -8.93 24.51
CA HIS A 478 -23.51 -10.20 24.59
C HIS A 478 -23.92 -10.65 26.00
N THR A 479 -23.20 -10.25 27.05
CA THR A 479 -23.49 -10.55 28.45
C THR A 479 -24.43 -9.55 29.13
N MET A 480 -24.69 -8.40 28.51
CA MET A 480 -25.49 -7.31 29.07
C MET A 480 -26.95 -7.44 28.65
N ASP A 481 -27.91 -7.12 29.51
CA ASP A 481 -29.30 -6.91 29.11
C ASP A 481 -29.50 -5.56 28.39
N ILE A 482 -30.69 -5.33 27.82
CA ILE A 482 -30.99 -4.09 27.07
C ILE A 482 -30.90 -2.83 27.95
N SER A 483 -31.25 -2.92 29.23
CA SER A 483 -31.15 -1.78 30.17
C SER A 483 -29.69 -1.48 30.49
N GLU A 484 -28.88 -2.51 30.67
CA GLU A 484 -27.43 -2.39 30.88
C GLU A 484 -26.73 -1.81 29.64
N VAL A 485 -27.10 -2.24 28.43
CA VAL A 485 -26.58 -1.65 27.18
C VAL A 485 -26.93 -0.17 27.11
N PHE A 486 -28.18 0.21 27.39
CA PHE A 486 -28.60 1.60 27.39
C PHE A 486 -27.78 2.44 28.38
N GLU A 487 -27.60 1.97 29.61
CA GLU A 487 -26.80 2.68 30.61
C GLU A 487 -25.31 2.73 30.25
N ASN A 488 -24.77 1.71 29.56
CA ASN A 488 -23.40 1.74 29.03
C ASN A 488 -23.26 2.81 27.93
N LEU A 489 -24.14 2.81 26.93
CA LEU A 489 -24.15 3.82 25.86
C LEU A 489 -24.37 5.25 26.38
N ARG A 490 -25.06 5.42 27.51
CA ARG A 490 -25.17 6.73 28.19
C ARG A 490 -23.86 7.20 28.82
N ARG A 491 -22.99 6.29 29.25
CA ARG A 491 -21.67 6.60 29.84
C ARG A 491 -20.61 6.92 28.79
N ILE A 492 -20.78 6.43 27.56
CA ILE A 492 -19.95 6.79 26.41
C ILE A 492 -19.94 8.32 26.24
N GLU A 493 -18.78 8.89 25.93
CA GLU A 493 -18.62 10.33 25.79
C GLU A 493 -19.53 10.87 24.67
N ASN A 494 -20.29 11.94 24.96
CA ASN A 494 -21.29 12.48 24.03
C ASN A 494 -20.69 13.42 22.98
N VAL A 495 -19.71 12.91 22.23
CA VAL A 495 -18.96 13.61 21.20
C VAL A 495 -18.70 12.63 20.07
N SER A 496 -19.15 12.95 18.86
CA SER A 496 -18.82 12.16 17.66
C SER A 496 -17.33 12.28 17.30
N VAL A 497 -16.80 11.25 16.65
CA VAL A 497 -15.46 11.30 16.04
C VAL A 497 -15.46 12.09 14.72
N TYR A 498 -16.64 12.36 14.17
CA TYR A 498 -16.84 13.17 12.96
C TYR A 498 -17.39 14.57 13.30
N ASP A 499 -17.23 15.54 12.39
CA ASP A 499 -17.76 16.90 12.54
C ASP A 499 -19.09 17.11 11.78
N GLY A 500 -19.85 18.11 12.22
CA GLY A 500 -21.03 18.60 11.50
C GLY A 500 -22.13 17.56 11.33
N THR A 501 -22.48 17.27 10.08
CA THR A 501 -23.58 16.37 9.67
C THR A 501 -23.12 14.93 9.41
N ARG A 502 -21.87 14.62 9.75
CA ARG A 502 -21.28 13.31 9.56
C ARG A 502 -21.55 12.41 10.77
N VAL A 503 -21.71 11.11 10.51
CA VAL A 503 -22.22 10.16 11.51
C VAL A 503 -21.34 8.91 11.57
N ALA A 504 -20.98 8.51 12.78
CA ALA A 504 -20.26 7.29 13.10
C ALA A 504 -21.15 6.04 12.99
N GLN A 505 -20.53 4.92 12.64
CA GLN A 505 -21.14 3.60 12.63
C GLN A 505 -21.14 2.98 14.04
N PRO A 506 -22.08 2.06 14.36
CA PRO A 506 -22.16 1.42 15.67
C PRO A 506 -20.85 0.88 16.24
N ASP A 507 -20.03 0.19 15.43
CA ASP A 507 -18.76 -0.36 15.91
C ASP A 507 -17.73 0.74 16.23
N GLU A 508 -17.77 1.87 15.52
CA GLU A 508 -16.89 3.01 15.84
C GLU A 508 -17.29 3.63 17.18
N VAL A 509 -18.60 3.76 17.46
CA VAL A 509 -19.10 4.25 18.75
C VAL A 509 -18.61 3.36 19.88
N TRP A 510 -18.75 2.04 19.70
CA TRP A 510 -18.35 1.04 20.68
C TRP A 510 -16.83 0.98 20.86
N ASN A 511 -16.07 0.95 19.78
CA ASN A 511 -14.60 0.83 19.83
C ASN A 511 -13.91 2.06 20.40
N TYR A 512 -14.37 3.26 20.04
CA TYR A 512 -13.70 4.50 20.42
C TYR A 512 -14.28 5.11 21.70
N GLY A 513 -15.37 4.54 22.24
CA GLY A 513 -16.02 5.06 23.44
C GLY A 513 -16.53 6.50 23.27
N ARG A 514 -16.93 6.85 22.04
CA ARG A 514 -17.35 8.19 21.62
C ARG A 514 -18.52 8.12 20.66
N GLY A 515 -19.56 8.90 20.91
CA GLY A 515 -20.62 9.10 19.94
C GLY A 515 -21.69 10.09 20.42
N ASP A 516 -22.34 10.77 19.50
CA ASP A 516 -23.46 11.64 19.81
C ASP A 516 -24.76 10.84 20.12
N GLY A 517 -25.85 11.55 20.40
CA GLY A 517 -27.12 10.92 20.74
C GLY A 517 -27.72 10.07 19.61
N LEU A 518 -27.55 10.48 18.34
CA LEU A 518 -28.04 9.73 17.19
C LEU A 518 -27.20 8.46 16.99
N GLU A 519 -25.88 8.59 17.03
CA GLU A 519 -24.92 7.49 16.87
C GLU A 519 -25.11 6.41 17.94
N LYS A 520 -25.28 6.83 19.21
CA LYS A 520 -25.63 5.92 20.31
C LYS A 520 -26.97 5.23 20.09
N ALA A 521 -27.98 5.94 19.59
CA ALA A 521 -29.28 5.34 19.28
C ALA A 521 -29.19 4.31 18.16
N LEU A 522 -28.40 4.57 17.12
CA LEU A 522 -28.13 3.61 16.05
C LEU A 522 -27.35 2.39 16.54
N CYS A 523 -26.39 2.59 17.43
CA CYS A 523 -25.68 1.49 18.09
C CYS A 523 -26.63 0.60 18.88
N MET A 524 -27.52 1.21 19.68
CA MET A 524 -28.55 0.50 20.41
C MET A 524 -29.49 -0.27 19.48
N MET A 525 -29.93 0.36 18.38
CA MET A 525 -30.81 -0.26 17.40
C MET A 525 -30.17 -1.47 16.72
N ASN A 526 -28.87 -1.39 16.38
CA ASN A 526 -28.13 -2.52 15.83
C ASN A 526 -28.07 -3.71 16.81
N ILE A 527 -27.79 -3.44 18.08
CA ILE A 527 -27.76 -4.47 19.14
C ILE A 527 -29.13 -5.12 19.32
N ILE A 528 -30.20 -4.32 19.43
CA ILE A 528 -31.57 -4.84 19.58
C ILE A 528 -31.97 -5.70 18.38
N ARG A 529 -31.74 -5.23 17.15
CA ARG A 529 -32.08 -5.96 15.92
C ARG A 529 -31.37 -7.32 15.85
N ASN A 530 -30.10 -7.40 16.23
CA ASN A 530 -29.38 -8.67 16.18
C ASN A 530 -29.82 -9.67 17.27
N ARG A 531 -30.32 -9.18 18.42
CA ARG A 531 -30.85 -10.04 19.49
C ARG A 531 -32.30 -10.48 19.25
N HIS A 532 -33.05 -9.69 18.49
CA HIS A 532 -34.45 -9.93 18.15
C HIS A 532 -34.67 -9.74 16.63
N PRO A 533 -34.10 -10.66 15.80
CA PRO A 533 -34.03 -10.52 14.34
C PRO A 533 -35.36 -10.55 13.60
#